data_AF-A0A960PXY6-F1
#
_entry.id   AF-A0A960PXY6-F1
#
_cell.length_a   1.000
_cell.length_b   1.000
_cell.length_c   1.000
_cell.angle_alpha   90.00
_cell.angle_beta   90.00
_cell.angle_gamma   90.00
#
_symmetry.space_group_name_H-M   'P 1'
#
loop_
_entity.id
_entity.type
_entity.pdbx_description
1 polymer ?
#
loop_
_entity_poly.entity_id
_entity_poly.type
_entity_poly.pdbx_seq_one_letter_code
_entity_poly.pdbx_strand_id
1 'polypeptide(L)'
;MRWVVILALLIASCSKSNDPEVIQNAPPPIVQADSPDVDVLRPQTEVITYYLHPELDYLVPVKRTIFTTDDPITRIKQIVETLSIPPDPEQGLALWPNLTVVREVFMVDGEIVIDFDSSTFTRISAGTTRELFMVYSLVNALYRNVDNCTGVRLLIEGQVQETLLGQVDIEGVLHERPKIVLNPIEEGVVVQEIQ
;
A
#
# COMPACT_ATOMS: atom_id res chain seq x y z
N MET A 1 -66.63 -18.41 -43.63
CA MET A 1 -67.51 -17.63 -44.53
C MET A 1 -67.96 -16.39 -43.76
N ARG A 2 -67.48 -15.22 -44.15
CA ARG A 2 -68.25 -14.14 -44.79
C ARG A 2 -69.42 -13.63 -43.94
N TRP A 3 -69.24 -12.50 -43.23
CA TRP A 3 -69.43 -11.09 -43.66
C TRP A 3 -70.89 -10.63 -43.55
N VAL A 4 -71.15 -9.63 -42.69
CA VAL A 4 -72.18 -8.57 -42.81
C VAL A 4 -71.55 -7.35 -42.13
N VAL A 5 -71.08 -6.28 -42.78
CA VAL A 5 -71.68 -5.29 -43.70
C VAL A 5 -72.63 -4.30 -43.03
N ILE A 6 -72.03 -3.17 -42.62
CA ILE A 6 -72.40 -1.75 -42.85
C ILE A 6 -73.71 -1.19 -42.24
N LEU A 7 -73.59 -0.10 -41.46
CA LEU A 7 -74.34 1.18 -41.61
C LEU A 7 -73.73 2.25 -40.66
N ALA A 8 -73.07 3.30 -41.17
CA ALA A 8 -73.59 4.69 -41.38
C ALA A 8 -73.84 5.46 -40.06
N LEU A 9 -73.57 6.76 -39.86
CA LEU A 9 -72.99 7.88 -40.62
C LEU A 9 -72.83 9.06 -39.62
N LEU A 10 -71.78 9.91 -39.80
CA LEU A 10 -71.61 11.32 -39.35
C LEU A 10 -71.55 11.58 -37.83
N ILE A 11 -70.66 12.42 -37.28
CA ILE A 11 -70.36 13.82 -37.62
C ILE A 11 -68.98 14.24 -37.05
N ALA A 12 -68.39 15.24 -37.69
CA ALA A 12 -67.07 15.81 -37.42
C ALA A 12 -66.91 16.47 -36.04
N SER A 13 -65.74 16.32 -35.43
CA SER A 13 -64.91 17.44 -34.95
C SER A 13 -63.56 16.92 -34.46
N CYS A 14 -62.47 17.48 -34.98
CA CYS A 14 -61.10 17.20 -34.56
C CYS A 14 -60.66 18.30 -33.59
N SER A 15 -60.36 17.95 -32.34
CA SER A 15 -59.37 18.67 -31.53
C SER A 15 -59.01 17.80 -30.33
N LYS A 16 -57.74 17.38 -30.27
CA LYS A 16 -57.20 16.52 -29.21
C LYS A 16 -56.33 17.41 -28.34
N SER A 17 -56.88 17.89 -27.23
CA SER A 17 -56.11 18.51 -26.13
C SER A 17 -56.34 17.65 -24.90
N ASN A 18 -55.35 16.82 -24.57
CA ASN A 18 -55.32 16.13 -23.29
C ASN A 18 -54.70 17.09 -22.26
N ASP A 19 -55.48 17.44 -21.25
CA ASP A 19 -55.03 18.17 -20.07
C ASP A 19 -54.16 17.29 -19.16
N PRO A 20 -53.29 17.90 -18.32
CA PRO A 20 -52.15 17.23 -17.69
C PRO A 20 -52.48 16.64 -16.32
N GLU A 21 -51.97 15.43 -16.06
CA GLU A 21 -52.11 14.75 -14.77
C GLU A 21 -50.86 14.96 -13.89
N VAL A 22 -51.06 15.71 -12.81
CA VAL A 22 -50.43 15.64 -11.48
C VAL A 22 -48.90 15.72 -11.36
N ILE A 23 -48.46 16.88 -10.85
CA ILE A 23 -47.11 17.15 -10.34
C ILE A 23 -46.91 16.39 -9.02
N GLN A 24 -46.16 15.28 -9.06
CA GLN A 24 -45.43 14.81 -7.88
C GLN A 24 -44.07 15.49 -7.88
N ASN A 25 -43.83 16.34 -6.87
CA ASN A 25 -42.54 16.95 -6.60
C ASN A 25 -41.52 15.84 -6.31
N ALA A 26 -40.84 15.35 -7.36
CA ALA A 26 -39.62 14.60 -7.18
C ALA A 26 -38.58 15.54 -6.55
N PRO A 27 -37.83 15.11 -5.52
CA PRO A 27 -36.62 15.81 -5.11
C PRO A 27 -35.75 16.04 -6.37
N PRO A 28 -35.08 17.21 -6.50
CA PRO A 28 -34.15 17.41 -7.59
C PRO A 28 -33.15 16.25 -7.63
N PRO A 29 -32.68 15.83 -8.82
CA PRO A 29 -31.64 14.83 -8.91
C PRO A 29 -30.50 15.28 -8.01
N ILE A 30 -30.11 14.44 -7.05
CA ILE A 30 -28.87 14.63 -6.32
C ILE A 30 -27.79 14.51 -7.39
N VAL A 31 -27.36 15.64 -7.93
CA VAL A 31 -26.06 15.75 -8.56
C VAL A 31 -25.09 15.41 -7.44
N GLN A 32 -24.56 14.18 -7.46
CA GLN A 32 -23.38 13.85 -6.70
C GLN A 32 -22.31 14.83 -7.19
N ALA A 33 -22.12 15.92 -6.45
CA ALA A 33 -20.88 16.65 -6.52
C ALA A 33 -19.81 15.62 -6.21
N ASP A 34 -18.89 15.40 -7.16
CA ASP A 34 -17.59 14.84 -6.86
C ASP A 34 -17.05 15.64 -5.67
N SER A 35 -17.19 15.07 -4.47
CA SER A 35 -16.41 15.54 -3.34
C SER A 35 -14.97 15.32 -3.77
N PRO A 36 -14.11 16.35 -3.78
CA PRO A 36 -12.70 16.11 -4.00
C PRO A 36 -12.28 15.02 -3.03
N ASP A 37 -11.65 13.98 -3.56
CA ASP A 37 -11.11 12.88 -2.76
C ASP A 37 -10.30 13.51 -1.62
N VAL A 38 -10.82 13.40 -0.39
CA VAL A 38 -10.33 14.11 0.80
C VAL A 38 -8.85 13.80 1.03
N ASP A 39 -8.38 12.70 0.43
CA ASP A 39 -7.01 12.24 0.49
C ASP A 39 -6.00 13.09 -0.29
N VAL A 40 -6.40 13.69 -1.42
CA VAL A 40 -5.53 14.50 -2.29
C VAL A 40 -5.14 15.84 -1.64
N LEU A 41 -5.89 16.27 -0.62
CA LEU A 41 -5.64 17.53 0.10
C LEU A 41 -4.78 17.35 1.36
N ARG A 42 -4.52 16.11 1.80
CA ARG A 42 -3.69 15.87 2.99
C ARG A 42 -2.22 16.08 2.65
N PRO A 43 -1.46 16.86 3.44
CA PRO A 43 -0.03 17.02 3.20
C PRO A 43 0.69 15.67 3.19
N GLN A 44 1.53 15.44 2.18
CA GLN A 44 2.33 14.23 2.05
C GLN A 44 3.83 14.55 2.14
N THR A 45 4.60 13.56 2.55
CA THR A 45 6.07 13.63 2.59
C THR A 45 6.65 12.41 1.90
N GLU A 46 7.86 12.57 1.34
CA GLU A 46 8.62 11.47 0.77
C GLU A 46 9.28 10.64 1.88
N VAL A 47 9.32 9.32 1.67
CA VAL A 47 10.09 8.34 2.44
C VAL A 47 10.81 7.39 1.47
N ILE A 48 11.89 6.76 1.94
CA ILE A 48 12.65 5.75 1.18
C ILE A 48 12.34 4.36 1.73
N THR A 49 11.66 3.52 0.95
CA THR A 49 11.45 2.10 1.26
C THR A 49 12.40 1.23 0.44
N TYR A 50 12.57 -0.04 0.84
CA TYR A 50 13.53 -0.94 0.20
C TYR A 50 12.82 -2.21 -0.30
N TYR A 51 13.16 -2.62 -1.52
CA TYR A 51 12.58 -3.80 -2.19
C TYR A 51 13.69 -4.70 -2.73
N LEU A 52 13.40 -5.98 -2.96
CA LEU A 52 14.39 -6.90 -3.54
C LEU A 52 14.62 -6.54 -5.02
N HIS A 53 15.88 -6.41 -5.44
CA HIS A 53 16.21 -6.21 -6.85
C HIS A 53 15.71 -7.42 -7.68
N PRO A 54 15.12 -7.22 -8.88
CA PRO A 54 14.50 -8.34 -9.63
C PRO A 54 15.48 -9.44 -10.04
N GLU A 55 16.76 -9.09 -10.24
CA GLU A 55 17.79 -9.99 -10.77
C GLU A 55 19.02 -10.19 -9.86
N LEU A 56 19.16 -9.38 -8.82
CA LEU A 56 20.36 -9.33 -8.00
C LEU A 56 20.01 -9.51 -6.53
N ASP A 57 20.94 -10.05 -5.75
CA ASP A 57 20.80 -10.16 -4.29
C ASP A 57 21.14 -8.82 -3.62
N TYR A 58 20.34 -7.79 -3.89
CA TYR A 58 20.42 -6.47 -3.27
C TYR A 58 19.03 -5.90 -2.97
N LEU A 59 18.97 -4.98 -2.00
CA LEU A 59 17.84 -4.11 -1.79
C LEU A 59 17.97 -2.85 -2.63
N VAL A 60 16.91 -2.46 -3.32
CA VAL A 60 16.83 -1.22 -4.09
C VAL A 60 16.03 -0.18 -3.31
N PRO A 61 16.54 1.05 -3.11
CA PRO A 61 15.76 2.12 -2.53
C PRO A 61 14.70 2.63 -3.52
N VAL A 62 13.46 2.76 -3.06
CA VAL A 62 12.36 3.31 -3.84
C VAL A 62 11.72 4.44 -3.04
N LYS A 63 11.59 5.60 -3.68
CA LYS A 63 10.89 6.77 -3.12
C LYS A 63 9.39 6.49 -3.09
N ARG A 64 8.76 6.73 -1.95
CA ARG A 64 7.32 6.59 -1.73
C ARG A 64 6.78 7.82 -1.02
N THR A 65 5.49 8.07 -1.15
CA THR A 65 4.80 9.16 -0.45
C THR A 65 3.92 8.59 0.64
N ILE A 66 4.00 9.15 1.83
CA ILE A 66 3.10 8.86 2.97
C ILE A 66 2.47 10.17 3.46
N PHE A 67 1.42 10.08 4.27
CA PHE A 67 0.85 11.29 4.88
C PHE A 67 1.85 11.89 5.87
N THR A 68 1.90 13.22 5.88
CA THR A 68 2.71 13.94 6.86
C THR A 68 2.10 13.72 8.24
N THR A 69 2.95 13.31 9.18
CA THR A 69 2.60 13.15 10.59
C THR A 69 3.81 13.45 11.46
N ASP A 70 3.54 14.09 12.59
CA ASP A 70 4.51 14.34 13.67
C ASP A 70 4.53 13.18 14.69
N ASP A 71 3.54 12.27 14.64
CA ASP A 71 3.53 11.07 15.48
C ASP A 71 4.46 10.00 14.87
N PRO A 72 5.58 9.65 15.54
CA PRO A 72 6.51 8.65 15.05
C PRO A 72 5.86 7.26 14.92
N ILE A 73 4.90 6.92 15.78
CA ILE A 73 4.21 5.63 15.74
C ILE A 73 3.36 5.49 14.47
N THR A 74 2.56 6.52 14.16
CA THR A 74 1.81 6.57 12.90
C THR A 74 2.74 6.53 11.69
N ARG A 75 3.87 7.23 11.72
CA ARG A 75 4.87 7.20 10.63
C ARG A 75 5.43 5.79 10.41
N ILE A 76 5.80 5.09 11.48
CA ILE A 76 6.30 3.70 11.41
C ILE A 76 5.25 2.78 10.79
N LYS A 77 3.99 2.86 11.22
CA LYS A 77 2.89 2.04 10.67
C LYS A 77 2.72 2.30 9.17
N GLN A 78 2.75 3.56 8.73
CA GLN A 78 2.69 3.89 7.30
C GLN A 78 3.87 3.35 6.49
N ILE A 79 5.08 3.34 7.05
CA ILE A 79 6.26 2.74 6.39
C ILE A 79 6.07 1.23 6.20
N VAL A 80 5.61 0.51 7.23
CA VAL A 80 5.34 -0.94 7.16
C VAL A 80 4.25 -1.26 6.14
N GLU A 81 3.16 -0.49 6.14
CA GLU A 81 2.09 -0.61 5.13
C GLU A 81 2.64 -0.38 3.73
N THR A 82 3.47 0.65 3.54
CA THR A 82 4.09 0.98 2.24
C THR A 82 5.01 -0.14 1.74
N LEU A 83 5.75 -0.82 2.61
CA LEU A 83 6.59 -1.97 2.25
C LEU A 83 5.78 -3.17 1.73
N SER A 84 4.51 -3.27 2.12
CA SER A 84 3.58 -4.30 1.64
C SER A 84 2.99 -3.96 0.27
N ILE A 85 3.19 -2.74 -0.24
CA ILE A 85 2.73 -2.30 -1.55
C ILE A 85 3.85 -2.50 -2.58
N PRO A 86 3.68 -3.38 -3.59
CA PRO A 86 4.69 -3.60 -4.63
C PRO A 86 5.05 -2.31 -5.38
N PRO A 87 6.35 -2.07 -5.71
CA PRO A 87 6.73 -1.01 -6.63
C PRO A 87 6.43 -1.43 -8.08
N ASP A 88 6.82 -0.59 -9.03
CA ASP A 88 6.92 -1.05 -10.42
C ASP A 88 7.84 -2.30 -10.48
N PRO A 89 7.45 -3.37 -11.21
CA PRO A 89 8.25 -4.59 -11.29
C PRO A 89 9.71 -4.38 -11.72
N GLU A 90 10.00 -3.33 -12.50
CA GLU A 90 11.38 -2.99 -12.90
C GLU A 90 12.19 -2.37 -11.75
N GLN A 91 11.52 -1.75 -10.76
CA GLN A 91 12.17 -1.11 -9.61
C GLN A 91 12.44 -2.07 -8.45
N GLY A 92 11.69 -3.17 -8.36
CA GLY A 92 11.92 -4.19 -7.34
C GLY A 92 10.71 -5.07 -7.05
N LEU A 93 10.93 -6.00 -6.11
CA LEU A 93 9.93 -6.98 -5.68
C LEU A 93 9.58 -6.76 -4.21
N ALA A 94 8.28 -6.72 -3.91
CA ALA A 94 7.79 -6.75 -2.53
C ALA A 94 8.24 -8.04 -1.83
N LEU A 95 8.76 -7.85 -0.62
CA LEU A 95 9.15 -8.94 0.27
C LEU A 95 8.03 -9.19 1.28
N TRP A 96 7.46 -8.12 1.83
CA TRP A 96 6.41 -8.19 2.82
C TRP A 96 5.06 -8.57 2.20
N PRO A 97 4.20 -9.30 2.95
CA PRO A 97 2.93 -9.78 2.43
C PRO A 97 1.94 -8.65 2.22
N ASN A 98 1.10 -8.77 1.19
CA ASN A 98 -0.10 -7.95 1.12
C ASN A 98 -0.92 -8.23 2.40
N LEU A 99 -1.34 -7.17 3.10
CA LEU A 99 -2.03 -7.25 4.39
C LEU A 99 -1.12 -7.63 5.58
N THR A 100 0.13 -7.17 5.60
CA THR A 100 0.94 -7.17 6.83
C THR A 100 0.17 -6.48 7.95
N VAL A 101 -0.05 -7.16 9.07
CA VAL A 101 -0.78 -6.63 10.21
C VAL A 101 0.18 -6.32 11.35
N VAL A 102 0.30 -5.03 11.66
CA VAL A 102 1.01 -4.54 12.85
C VAL A 102 0.00 -4.41 13.98
N ARG A 103 0.22 -5.16 15.07
CA ARG A 103 -0.60 -5.09 16.28
C ARG A 103 -0.25 -3.84 17.07
N GLU A 104 1.02 -3.68 17.40
CA GLU A 104 1.51 -2.55 18.17
C GLU A 104 2.90 -2.09 17.73
N VAL A 105 3.20 -0.84 18.02
CA VAL A 105 4.54 -0.26 17.87
C VAL A 105 4.88 0.51 19.13
N PHE A 106 6.08 0.29 19.65
CA PHE A 106 6.63 1.01 20.79
C PHE A 106 7.96 1.65 20.42
N MET A 107 8.30 2.74 21.08
CA MET A 107 9.60 3.38 20.95
C MET A 107 10.16 3.69 22.34
N VAL A 108 11.35 3.19 22.64
CA VAL A 108 12.03 3.37 23.93
C VAL A 108 13.50 3.70 23.66
N ASP A 109 13.95 4.89 24.04
CA ASP A 109 15.34 5.34 23.86
C ASP A 109 15.89 5.16 22.43
N GLY A 110 15.02 5.31 21.43
CA GLY A 110 15.34 5.15 20.01
C GLY A 110 15.21 3.71 19.46
N GLU A 111 15.03 2.71 20.32
CA GLU A 111 14.70 1.34 19.90
C GLU A 111 13.22 1.29 19.48
N ILE A 112 12.98 0.87 18.24
CA ILE A 112 11.64 0.67 17.67
C ILE A 112 11.27 -0.79 17.85
N VAL A 113 10.21 -1.07 18.58
CA VAL A 113 9.65 -2.41 18.74
C VAL A 113 8.38 -2.52 17.91
N ILE A 114 8.32 -3.49 17.01
CA ILE A 114 7.14 -3.74 16.16
C ILE A 114 6.58 -5.13 16.48
N ASP A 115 5.34 -5.19 16.95
CA ASP A 115 4.60 -6.43 17.16
C ASP A 115 3.72 -6.73 15.95
N PHE A 116 3.98 -7.86 15.31
CA PHE A 116 3.18 -8.36 14.19
C PHE A 116 2.15 -9.37 14.66
N ASP A 117 1.02 -9.37 13.95
CA ASP A 117 0.08 -10.48 14.02
C ASP A 117 0.66 -11.69 13.29
N SER A 118 0.56 -12.86 13.93
CA SER A 118 1.04 -14.13 13.38
C SER A 118 0.46 -14.45 12.00
N SER A 119 -0.77 -14.01 11.71
CA SER A 119 -1.42 -14.21 10.40
C SER A 119 -0.59 -13.68 9.23
N THR A 120 0.22 -12.63 9.45
CA THR A 120 1.16 -12.07 8.47
C THR A 120 2.05 -13.16 7.85
N PHE A 121 2.48 -14.15 8.64
CA PHE A 121 3.52 -15.10 8.24
C PHE A 121 3.00 -16.51 7.94
N THR A 122 1.74 -16.82 8.27
CA THR A 122 1.17 -18.18 8.24
C THR A 122 1.21 -18.92 6.90
N ARG A 123 1.27 -18.21 5.76
CA ARG A 123 1.15 -18.81 4.41
C ARG A 123 2.36 -18.59 3.52
N ILE A 124 3.49 -18.29 4.14
CA ILE A 124 4.67 -17.80 3.43
C ILE A 124 5.84 -18.69 3.80
N SER A 125 6.57 -19.10 2.78
CA SER A 125 7.86 -19.75 2.95
C SER A 125 8.86 -18.92 2.16
N ALA A 126 10.03 -18.71 2.75
CA ALA A 126 11.15 -18.03 2.14
C ALA A 126 12.41 -18.83 2.42
N GLY A 127 13.33 -18.89 1.45
CA GLY A 127 14.69 -19.31 1.73
C GLY A 127 15.45 -18.26 2.55
N THR A 128 16.59 -18.62 3.11
CA THR A 128 17.41 -17.76 3.98
C THR A 128 17.69 -16.38 3.39
N THR A 129 18.10 -16.32 2.13
CA THR A 129 18.37 -15.06 1.43
C THR A 129 17.14 -14.16 1.37
N ARG A 130 15.96 -14.72 1.08
CA ARG A 130 14.72 -13.94 0.95
C ARG A 130 14.21 -13.45 2.31
N GLU A 131 14.30 -14.27 3.36
CA GLU A 131 13.96 -13.82 4.71
C GLU A 131 14.92 -12.73 5.19
N LEU A 132 16.22 -12.86 4.90
CA LEU A 132 17.22 -11.84 5.21
C LEU A 132 16.85 -10.50 4.58
N PHE A 133 16.57 -10.50 3.28
CA PHE A 133 16.15 -9.28 2.60
C PHE A 133 14.85 -8.72 3.16
N MET A 134 13.86 -9.57 3.50
CA MET A 134 12.59 -9.13 4.06
C MET A 134 12.80 -8.36 5.38
N VAL A 135 13.58 -8.95 6.29
CA VAL A 135 13.92 -8.32 7.58
C VAL A 135 14.62 -6.99 7.35
N TYR A 136 15.69 -6.97 6.55
CA TYR A 136 16.48 -5.77 6.37
C TYR A 136 15.82 -4.71 5.46
N SER A 137 14.80 -5.07 4.68
CA SER A 137 14.00 -4.08 3.96
C SER A 137 13.23 -3.18 4.93
N LEU A 138 12.72 -3.76 6.03
CA LEU A 138 12.06 -3.02 7.09
C LEU A 138 13.09 -2.27 7.94
N VAL A 139 14.11 -2.94 8.44
CA VAL A 139 15.11 -2.33 9.34
C VAL A 139 15.75 -1.11 8.67
N ASN A 140 16.23 -1.24 7.44
CA ASN A 140 16.84 -0.12 6.72
C ASN A 140 15.84 1.01 6.45
N ALA A 141 14.56 0.70 6.18
CA ALA A 141 13.53 1.71 5.98
C ALA A 141 13.26 2.51 7.26
N LEU A 142 13.25 1.86 8.42
CA LEU A 142 13.03 2.54 9.70
C LEU A 142 14.20 3.46 10.05
N TYR A 143 15.45 2.96 9.94
CA TYR A 143 16.64 3.78 10.12
C TYR A 143 16.68 4.99 9.19
N ARG A 144 16.20 4.82 7.95
CA ARG A 144 16.23 5.90 6.96
C ARG A 144 15.18 6.98 7.17
N ASN A 145 14.03 6.64 7.77
CA ASN A 145 12.85 7.52 7.77
C ASN A 145 12.32 7.90 9.16
N VAL A 146 12.91 7.36 10.23
CA VAL A 146 12.50 7.63 11.61
C VAL A 146 13.69 8.22 12.37
N ASP A 147 13.52 9.46 12.84
CA ASP A 147 14.55 10.15 13.60
C ASP A 147 14.90 9.41 14.89
N ASN A 148 16.18 9.43 15.26
CA ASN A 148 16.72 8.78 16.45
C ASN A 148 16.50 7.27 16.52
N CYS A 149 16.29 6.58 15.40
CA CYS A 149 16.28 5.11 15.38
C CYS A 149 17.67 4.56 15.74
N THR A 150 17.76 3.85 16.86
CA THR A 150 19.00 3.22 17.37
C THR A 150 18.99 1.70 17.24
N GLY A 151 17.82 1.12 16.95
CA GLY A 151 17.60 -0.31 16.91
C GLY A 151 16.18 -0.66 16.50
N VAL A 152 15.98 -1.86 15.97
CA VAL A 152 14.67 -2.39 15.63
C VAL A 152 14.51 -3.78 16.26
N ARG A 153 13.44 -4.00 17.00
CA ARG A 153 13.06 -5.30 17.54
C ARG A 153 11.75 -5.75 16.92
N LEU A 154 11.70 -7.01 16.51
CA LEU A 154 10.52 -7.62 15.89
C LEU A 154 9.91 -8.61 16.88
N LEU A 155 8.60 -8.53 17.08
CA LEU A 155 7.82 -9.46 17.88
C LEU A 155 6.72 -10.10 17.03
N ILE A 156 6.30 -11.30 17.42
CA ILE A 156 5.10 -11.93 16.91
C ILE A 156 4.24 -12.31 18.10
N GLU A 157 3.01 -11.83 18.10
CA GLU A 157 2.06 -12.00 19.21
C GLU A 157 2.60 -11.54 20.58
N GLY A 158 3.35 -10.44 20.60
CA GLY A 158 3.97 -9.88 21.80
C GLY A 158 5.13 -10.72 22.34
N GLN A 159 5.60 -11.72 21.60
CA GLN A 159 6.71 -12.59 21.98
C GLN A 159 7.92 -12.37 21.07
N VAL A 160 9.12 -12.40 21.65
CA VAL A 160 10.36 -12.51 20.88
C VAL A 160 10.36 -13.86 20.18
N GLN A 161 10.72 -13.85 18.90
CA GLN A 161 10.84 -15.06 18.08
C GLN A 161 12.28 -15.20 17.62
N GLU A 162 12.69 -16.44 17.32
CA GLU A 162 13.98 -16.71 16.71
C GLU A 162 14.02 -16.24 15.26
N THR A 163 12.93 -16.41 14.51
CA THR A 163 12.87 -16.14 13.07
C THR A 163 11.46 -15.63 12.69
N LEU A 164 11.33 -14.97 11.54
CA LEU A 164 10.00 -14.68 10.97
C LEU A 164 9.45 -15.89 10.21
N LEU A 165 10.32 -16.58 9.46
CA LEU A 165 9.97 -17.65 8.51
C LEU A 165 10.86 -18.90 8.63
N GLY A 166 11.66 -19.00 9.70
CA GLY A 166 12.47 -20.18 10.01
C GLY A 166 13.94 -20.13 9.57
N GLN A 167 14.45 -19.00 9.08
CA GLN A 167 15.79 -18.95 8.46
C GLN A 167 16.76 -17.93 9.04
N VAL A 168 16.30 -16.77 9.50
CA VAL A 168 17.19 -15.67 9.94
C VAL A 168 16.91 -15.31 11.39
N ASP A 169 17.96 -15.29 12.21
CA ASP A 169 17.90 -14.88 13.61
C ASP A 169 17.43 -13.43 13.75
N ILE A 170 16.38 -13.23 14.54
CA ILE A 170 15.79 -11.93 14.91
C ILE A 170 15.54 -11.79 16.42
N GLU A 171 16.09 -12.65 17.28
CA GLU A 171 15.84 -12.58 18.74
C GLU A 171 16.33 -11.25 19.34
N GLY A 172 17.42 -10.74 18.78
CA GLY A 172 18.10 -9.52 19.22
C GLY A 172 17.54 -8.22 18.66
N VAL A 173 18.15 -7.11 19.09
CA VAL A 173 17.98 -5.82 18.43
C VAL A 173 18.70 -5.87 17.09
N LEU A 174 17.98 -5.50 16.04
CA LEU A 174 18.50 -5.41 14.67
C LEU A 174 18.97 -3.99 14.38
N HIS A 175 20.07 -3.90 13.65
CA HIS A 175 20.64 -2.65 13.17
C HIS A 175 20.63 -2.62 11.64
N GLU A 176 20.67 -1.43 11.05
CA GLU A 176 20.73 -1.30 9.60
C GLU A 176 21.90 -2.09 8.98
N ARG A 177 21.66 -2.56 7.76
CA ARG A 177 22.64 -3.26 6.94
C ARG A 177 22.76 -2.56 5.59
N PRO A 178 23.43 -1.41 5.51
CA PRO A 178 23.51 -0.63 4.27
C PRO A 178 24.30 -1.35 3.16
N LYS A 179 25.18 -2.29 3.50
CA LYS A 179 26.01 -3.02 2.51
C LYS A 179 25.23 -3.95 1.57
N ILE A 180 23.98 -4.25 1.90
CA ILE A 180 23.10 -5.06 1.03
C ILE A 180 22.11 -4.20 0.26
N VAL A 181 22.22 -2.87 0.37
CA VAL A 181 21.46 -1.91 -0.43
C VAL A 181 22.31 -1.55 -1.63
N LEU A 182 21.72 -1.63 -2.83
CA LEU A 182 22.36 -1.22 -4.07
C LEU A 182 22.65 0.28 -4.00
N ASN A 183 23.93 0.64 -4.01
CA ASN A 183 24.32 2.03 -4.18
C ASN A 183 24.25 2.37 -5.67
N PRO A 184 23.56 3.46 -6.08
CA PRO A 184 23.50 3.88 -7.48
C PRO A 184 24.86 4.13 -8.15
N ILE A 185 25.94 4.18 -7.37
CA ILE A 185 27.32 4.38 -7.85
C ILE A 185 27.90 3.08 -8.45
N GLU A 186 27.41 1.89 -8.05
CA GLU A 186 27.98 0.61 -8.50
C GLU A 186 27.51 0.16 -9.90
N GLU A 187 26.41 0.71 -10.43
CA GLU A 187 26.03 0.52 -11.84
C GLU A 187 26.96 1.27 -12.83
N GLY A 188 27.85 2.14 -12.34
CA GLY A 188 28.71 3.00 -13.16
C GLY A 188 30.22 2.73 -13.12
N VAL A 189 30.70 1.75 -12.33
CA VAL A 189 32.15 1.47 -12.21
C VAL A 189 32.53 0.27 -13.08
N VAL A 190 32.41 0.44 -14.40
CA VAL A 190 33.46 -0.02 -15.32
C VAL A 190 34.18 1.25 -15.76
N VAL A 191 35.07 1.73 -14.89
CA VAL A 191 36.11 2.67 -15.31
C VAL A 191 37.00 1.87 -16.23
N GLN A 192 36.97 2.19 -17.52
CA GLN A 192 38.02 1.81 -18.46
C GLN A 192 39.35 2.22 -17.84
N GLU A 193 40.15 1.26 -17.38
CA GLU A 193 41.58 1.51 -17.23
C GLU A 193 42.21 1.43 -18.62
N ILE A 194 42.69 2.60 -19.04
CA ILE A 194 43.42 2.85 -20.28
C ILE A 194 44.89 2.46 -20.02
N GLN A 195 45.38 1.40 -20.68
CA GLN A 195 46.61 1.36 -21.50
C GLN A 195 46.68 0.00 -22.22
#